data_AF-A0A1D9FUV8-F1
#
_entry.id   AF-A0A1D9FUV8-F1
#
_cell.length_a   1.000
_cell.length_b   1.000
_cell.length_c   1.000
_cell.angle_alpha   90.00
_cell.angle_beta   90.00
_cell.angle_gamma   90.00
#
_symmetry.space_group_name_H-M   'P 1'
#
loop_
_entity.id
_entity.type
_entity.pdbx_description
1 polymer ?
#
loop_
_entity_poly.entity_id
_entity_poly.type
_entity_poly.pdbx_seq_one_letter_code
_entity_poly.pdbx_strand_id
1 'polypeptide(L)'
;MVDSLKKPDFDEIRPGIKVPAKDTILTPRFYTTDFEAMAKMDLSPNQDELEAILEEFRADYNRHHFVRDEEFNQSWDHIDGEKRRLFVEFLERSCTAEFSGFLLYKELGRRLKNKNPVLAECFLLMSRDEARHSGFLNKAMSDFNLQLDLGFLTKSKKYTFFQPKFIFYATYLSEKIGYWRYITIYRHLEAHPEDRVYPIFRFFENWCQDENRHGDFFDALMRAQPNTLNDWQAKLWSRFFLLSVFATMYLNDVQRYGFYASIGLDAREYDKYVIEKTNETSGRVFPVVLDVDHPEFYERLEICVRNNDKLRAIANSNTPKFLQLFQKLPLYMSNAWQLLKLYLIKPIDMTAKQGAVI
;
A
#
# COMPACT_ATOMS: atom_id res chain seq x y z
N MET A 1 -11.67 -4.94 44.95
CA MET A 1 -11.37 -5.41 43.59
C MET A 1 -11.33 -4.18 42.72
N VAL A 2 -10.13 -3.75 42.34
CA VAL A 2 -9.94 -2.57 41.50
C VAL A 2 -10.40 -2.97 40.11
N ASP A 3 -11.40 -2.27 39.60
CA ASP A 3 -11.94 -2.43 38.25
C ASP A 3 -10.83 -2.03 37.28
N SER A 4 -10.04 -3.02 36.85
CA SER A 4 -8.95 -2.85 35.90
C SER A 4 -9.54 -2.39 34.58
N LEU A 5 -9.45 -1.08 34.35
CA LEU A 5 -9.48 -0.38 33.06
C LEU A 5 -10.07 -1.21 31.92
N LYS A 6 -11.35 -0.98 31.60
CA LYS A 6 -11.94 -1.40 30.32
C LYS A 6 -11.05 -0.89 29.19
N LYS A 7 -10.15 -1.76 28.69
CA LYS A 7 -9.39 -1.53 27.47
C LYS A 7 -10.42 -1.24 26.37
N PRO A 8 -10.19 -0.29 25.45
CA PRO A 8 -11.10 -0.12 24.31
C PRO A 8 -11.23 -1.48 23.62
N ASP A 9 -12.46 -2.02 23.68
CA ASP A 9 -12.75 -3.38 23.27
C ASP A 9 -12.75 -3.41 21.74
N PHE A 10 -11.86 -4.23 21.19
CA PHE A 10 -11.96 -4.62 19.80
C PHE A 10 -12.92 -5.80 19.73
N ASP A 11 -13.78 -5.83 18.72
CA ASP A 11 -14.61 -7.01 18.48
C ASP A 11 -13.70 -8.22 18.20
N GLU A 12 -13.95 -9.34 18.87
CA GLU A 12 -13.17 -10.58 18.73
C GLU A 12 -14.07 -11.72 18.24
N ILE A 13 -13.57 -12.52 17.29
CA ILE A 13 -14.25 -13.74 16.83
C ILE A 13 -14.20 -14.80 17.93
N ARG A 14 -13.04 -14.88 18.58
CA ARG A 14 -12.72 -15.71 19.75
C ARG A 14 -11.58 -15.02 20.51
N PRO A 15 -11.35 -15.34 21.80
CA PRO A 15 -10.33 -14.68 22.62
C PRO A 15 -8.98 -14.52 21.91
N GLY A 16 -8.50 -13.28 21.81
CA GLY A 16 -7.24 -12.87 21.16
C GLY A 16 -7.27 -12.82 19.63
N ILE A 17 -8.38 -13.17 18.98
CA ILE A 17 -8.55 -13.10 17.52
C ILE A 17 -9.51 -11.99 17.15
N LYS A 18 -8.94 -10.93 16.59
CA LYS A 18 -9.68 -9.73 16.20
C LYS A 18 -10.63 -10.01 15.03
N VAL A 19 -11.83 -9.42 15.08
CA VAL A 19 -12.72 -9.31 13.92
C VAL A 19 -12.06 -8.40 12.87
N PRO A 20 -11.88 -8.87 11.62
CA PRO A 20 -11.31 -8.05 10.56
C PRO A 20 -12.07 -6.75 10.32
N ALA A 21 -11.34 -5.69 10.01
CA ALA A 21 -11.93 -4.43 9.58
C ALA A 21 -12.92 -4.62 8.41
N LYS A 22 -14.05 -3.90 8.48
CA LYS A 22 -15.11 -3.96 7.45
C LYS A 22 -14.58 -3.48 6.10
N ASP A 23 -14.97 -4.19 5.04
CA ASP A 23 -14.61 -3.82 3.68
C ASP A 23 -15.18 -2.44 3.28
N THR A 24 -14.31 -1.57 2.81
CA THR A 24 -14.64 -0.28 2.20
C THR A 24 -13.85 -0.11 0.90
N ILE A 25 -14.06 0.99 0.18
CA ILE A 25 -13.22 1.31 -0.98
C ILE A 25 -11.75 1.58 -0.59
N LEU A 26 -11.50 1.96 0.67
CA LEU A 26 -10.18 2.34 1.19
C LEU A 26 -9.50 1.22 2.00
N THR A 27 -10.16 0.08 2.22
CA THR A 27 -9.53 -1.06 2.89
C THR A 27 -8.76 -1.92 1.89
N PRO A 28 -7.62 -2.51 2.28
CA PRO A 28 -6.92 -3.47 1.43
C PRO A 28 -7.84 -4.59 0.95
N ARG A 29 -7.78 -4.88 -0.35
CA ARG A 29 -8.54 -5.94 -1.03
C ARG A 29 -7.60 -7.07 -1.38
N PHE A 30 -8.14 -8.27 -1.52
CA PHE A 30 -7.38 -9.39 -2.08
C PHE A 30 -7.55 -9.42 -3.59
N TYR A 31 -6.49 -9.77 -4.30
CA TYR A 31 -6.45 -9.69 -5.75
C TYR A 31 -6.22 -11.06 -6.40
N THR A 32 -6.72 -11.20 -7.62
CA THR A 32 -6.45 -12.32 -8.52
C THR A 32 -6.33 -11.81 -9.95
N THR A 33 -5.80 -12.63 -10.86
CA THR A 33 -5.49 -12.21 -12.22
C THR A 33 -5.68 -13.34 -13.24
N ASP A 34 -5.47 -13.01 -14.50
CA ASP A 34 -5.35 -13.99 -15.58
C ASP A 34 -3.95 -14.62 -15.56
N PHE A 35 -3.84 -15.76 -14.87
CA PHE A 35 -2.59 -16.53 -14.77
C PHE A 35 -2.10 -17.07 -16.11
N GLU A 36 -3.02 -17.34 -17.05
CA GLU A 36 -2.64 -17.86 -18.37
C GLU A 36 -2.03 -16.74 -19.23
N ALA A 37 -2.58 -15.53 -19.14
CA ALA A 37 -1.98 -14.36 -19.79
C ALA A 37 -0.61 -14.02 -19.18
N MET A 38 -0.48 -14.03 -17.84
CA MET A 38 0.80 -13.84 -17.15
C MET A 38 1.85 -14.89 -17.58
N ALA A 39 1.44 -16.16 -17.71
CA ALA A 39 2.32 -17.25 -18.11
C ALA A 39 2.81 -17.16 -19.57
N LYS A 40 2.10 -16.44 -20.44
CA LYS A 40 2.43 -16.26 -21.86
C LYS A 40 3.28 -15.01 -22.14
N MET A 41 3.65 -14.26 -21.10
CA MET A 41 4.47 -13.06 -21.25
C MET A 41 5.84 -13.41 -21.83
N ASP A 42 6.23 -12.66 -22.87
CA ASP A 42 7.58 -12.70 -23.42
C ASP A 42 8.51 -11.82 -22.59
N LEU A 43 9.53 -12.42 -21.98
CA LEU A 43 10.52 -11.72 -21.17
C LEU A 43 11.78 -11.34 -21.95
N SER A 44 11.94 -11.85 -23.18
CA SER A 44 13.14 -11.65 -23.99
C SER A 44 13.55 -10.18 -24.20
N PRO A 45 12.64 -9.19 -24.25
CA PRO A 45 13.06 -7.80 -24.45
C PRO A 45 13.88 -7.20 -23.28
N ASN A 46 13.85 -7.82 -22.10
CA ASN A 46 14.58 -7.32 -20.92
C ASN A 46 15.05 -8.46 -20.01
N GLN A 47 15.45 -9.59 -20.61
CA GLN A 47 15.72 -10.82 -19.88
C GLN A 47 16.92 -10.69 -18.93
N ASP A 48 18.01 -10.04 -19.37
CA ASP A 48 19.24 -9.91 -18.56
C ASP A 48 19.00 -9.17 -17.24
N GLU A 49 18.20 -8.08 -17.27
CA GLU A 49 17.83 -7.34 -16.06
C GLU A 49 16.93 -8.17 -15.14
N LEU A 50 15.96 -8.89 -15.69
CA LEU A 50 15.08 -9.77 -14.92
C LEU A 50 15.85 -10.93 -14.25
N GLU A 51 16.84 -11.51 -14.94
CA GLU A 51 17.71 -12.54 -14.37
C GLU A 51 18.61 -11.98 -13.28
N ALA A 52 19.16 -10.78 -13.45
CA ALA A 52 19.95 -10.11 -12.41
C ALA A 52 19.12 -9.84 -11.15
N ILE A 53 17.87 -9.38 -11.30
CA ILE A 53 16.94 -9.17 -10.19
C ILE A 53 16.58 -10.51 -9.53
N LEU A 54 16.41 -11.58 -10.30
CA LEU A 54 16.17 -12.91 -9.74
C LEU A 54 17.34 -13.38 -8.86
N GLU A 55 18.58 -13.15 -9.29
CA GLU A 55 19.76 -13.44 -8.47
C GLU A 55 19.79 -12.60 -7.18
N GLU A 56 19.39 -11.33 -7.25
CA GLU A 56 19.26 -10.48 -6.08
C GLU A 56 18.22 -11.02 -5.09
N PHE A 57 17.05 -11.46 -5.57
CA PHE A 57 16.03 -12.07 -4.73
C PHE A 57 16.49 -13.39 -4.09
N ARG A 58 17.30 -14.18 -4.80
CA ARG A 58 17.91 -15.43 -4.29
C ARG A 58 18.92 -15.14 -3.18
N ALA A 59 19.67 -14.03 -3.27
CA ALA A 59 20.66 -13.64 -2.27
C ALA A 59 20.05 -13.35 -0.89
N ASP A 60 18.80 -12.85 -0.86
CA ASP A 60 18.00 -12.69 0.37
C ASP A 60 18.73 -11.92 1.48
N TYR A 61 19.17 -10.70 1.16
CA TYR A 61 19.96 -9.85 2.08
C TYR A 61 19.25 -9.59 3.42
N ASN A 62 17.91 -9.61 3.44
CA ASN A 62 17.09 -9.35 4.61
C ASN A 62 16.65 -10.61 5.38
N ARG A 63 17.19 -11.80 5.07
CA ARG A 63 16.76 -13.09 5.66
C ARG A 63 16.66 -13.13 7.19
N HIS A 64 17.55 -12.41 7.88
CA HIS A 64 17.64 -12.37 9.35
C HIS A 64 17.11 -11.06 9.95
N HIS A 65 16.59 -10.16 9.13
CA HIS A 65 16.21 -8.83 9.59
C HIS A 65 14.91 -8.84 10.39
N PHE A 66 13.92 -9.64 9.99
CA PHE A 66 12.60 -9.69 10.64
C PHE A 66 12.57 -10.59 11.87
N VAL A 67 13.57 -10.44 12.74
CA VAL A 67 13.70 -11.14 14.01
C VAL A 67 13.59 -10.11 15.14
N ARG A 68 12.62 -10.30 16.04
CA ARG A 68 12.43 -9.42 17.20
C ARG A 68 13.62 -9.53 18.15
N ASP A 69 14.13 -8.39 18.61
CA ASP A 69 15.17 -8.29 19.63
C ASP A 69 14.57 -8.13 21.04
N GLU A 70 15.43 -7.90 22.04
CA GLU A 70 15.03 -7.74 23.44
C GLU A 70 14.16 -6.51 23.71
N GLU A 71 14.19 -5.48 22.84
CA GLU A 71 13.37 -4.27 23.00
C GLU A 71 11.87 -4.61 22.94
N PHE A 72 11.51 -5.70 22.27
CA PHE A 72 10.13 -6.17 22.23
C PHE A 72 9.68 -6.92 23.49
N ASN A 73 10.61 -7.32 24.38
CA ASN A 73 10.33 -8.13 25.56
C ASN A 73 9.98 -7.27 26.78
N GLN A 74 9.01 -6.37 26.61
CA GLN A 74 8.50 -5.49 27.66
C GLN A 74 6.97 -5.43 27.62
N SER A 75 6.36 -4.86 28.66
CA SER A 75 4.91 -4.60 28.63
C SER A 75 4.61 -3.36 27.80
N TRP A 76 3.61 -3.50 26.92
CA TRP A 76 3.07 -2.42 26.09
C TRP A 76 1.75 -1.88 26.63
N ASP A 77 1.40 -2.17 27.89
CA ASP A 77 0.15 -1.72 28.52
C ASP A 77 0.06 -0.18 28.66
N HIS A 78 1.20 0.52 28.59
CA HIS A 78 1.25 1.98 28.57
C HIS A 78 0.74 2.60 27.25
N ILE A 79 0.65 1.81 26.18
CA ILE A 79 -0.05 2.19 24.95
C ILE A 79 -1.52 1.79 25.14
N ASP A 80 -2.30 2.72 25.68
CA ASP A 80 -3.71 2.52 26.03
C ASP A 80 -4.65 3.49 25.29
N GLY A 81 -5.95 3.41 25.61
CA GLY A 81 -6.97 4.32 25.11
C GLY A 81 -6.99 4.49 23.58
N GLU A 82 -7.04 5.74 23.13
CA GLU A 82 -7.07 6.07 21.71
C GLU A 82 -5.76 5.73 20.99
N LYS A 83 -4.60 5.89 21.64
CA LYS A 83 -3.30 5.54 21.05
C LYS A 83 -3.23 4.05 20.72
N ARG A 84 -3.67 3.18 21.64
CA ARG A 84 -3.81 1.74 21.38
C ARG A 84 -4.71 1.47 20.19
N ARG A 85 -5.86 2.14 20.13
CA ARG A 85 -6.83 1.94 19.05
C ARG A 85 -6.20 2.23 17.69
N LEU A 86 -5.59 3.41 17.56
CA LEU A 86 -4.96 3.87 16.33
C LEU A 86 -3.77 2.99 15.91
N PHE A 87 -2.95 2.58 16.88
CA PHE A 87 -1.78 1.74 16.59
C PHE A 87 -2.17 0.32 16.15
N VAL A 88 -3.13 -0.31 16.82
CA VAL A 88 -3.63 -1.63 16.40
C VAL A 88 -4.34 -1.56 15.04
N GLU A 89 -5.10 -0.49 14.75
CA GLU A 89 -5.68 -0.26 13.43
C GLU A 89 -4.61 -0.10 12.35
N PHE A 90 -3.48 0.56 12.66
CA PHE A 90 -2.32 0.62 11.78
C PHE A 90 -1.76 -0.78 11.51
N LEU A 91 -1.45 -1.54 12.55
CA LEU A 91 -0.89 -2.90 12.42
C LEU A 91 -1.82 -3.84 11.63
N GLU A 92 -3.13 -3.82 11.91
CA GLU A 92 -4.12 -4.65 11.20
C GLU A 92 -4.13 -4.33 9.70
N ARG A 93 -4.16 -3.04 9.36
CA ARG A 93 -4.26 -2.60 7.96
C ARG A 93 -2.99 -2.92 7.19
N SER A 94 -1.83 -2.60 7.76
CA SER A 94 -0.54 -2.94 7.16
C SER A 94 -0.45 -4.45 6.99
N CYS A 95 -0.76 -5.24 8.03
CA CYS A 95 -0.72 -6.70 7.95
C CYS A 95 -1.63 -7.25 6.83
N THR A 96 -2.82 -6.68 6.67
CA THR A 96 -3.77 -7.10 5.63
C THR A 96 -3.29 -6.73 4.23
N ALA A 97 -2.59 -5.60 4.08
CA ALA A 97 -2.03 -5.17 2.80
C ALA A 97 -0.90 -6.11 2.34
N GLU A 98 0.10 -6.35 3.20
CA GLU A 98 1.22 -7.26 2.88
C GLU A 98 0.73 -8.69 2.64
N PHE A 99 -0.23 -9.14 3.46
CA PHE A 99 -0.82 -10.46 3.29
C PHE A 99 -1.60 -10.60 1.96
N SER A 100 -2.14 -9.50 1.44
CA SER A 100 -2.76 -9.50 0.11
C SER A 100 -1.72 -9.70 -1.00
N GLY A 101 -0.59 -8.98 -0.94
CA GLY A 101 0.52 -9.14 -1.88
C GLY A 101 1.03 -10.57 -1.88
N PHE A 102 1.32 -11.10 -0.69
CA PHE A 102 1.70 -12.50 -0.46
C PHE A 102 0.78 -13.49 -1.18
N LEU A 103 -0.54 -13.38 -1.02
CA LEU A 103 -1.49 -14.33 -1.62
C LEU A 103 -1.44 -14.31 -3.15
N LEU A 104 -1.38 -13.12 -3.75
CA LEU A 104 -1.31 -12.96 -5.20
C LEU A 104 0.01 -13.54 -5.74
N TYR A 105 1.14 -13.15 -5.15
CA TYR A 105 2.47 -13.57 -5.59
C TYR A 105 2.69 -15.06 -5.41
N LYS A 106 2.24 -15.63 -4.29
CA LYS A 106 2.31 -17.08 -4.05
C LYS A 106 1.54 -17.88 -5.10
N GLU A 107 0.35 -17.43 -5.47
CA GLU A 107 -0.45 -18.10 -6.49
C GLU A 107 0.16 -17.93 -7.90
N LEU A 108 0.70 -16.75 -8.23
CA LEU A 108 1.46 -16.52 -9.46
C LEU A 108 2.67 -17.45 -9.56
N GLY A 109 3.53 -17.49 -8.53
CA GLY A 109 4.70 -18.36 -8.50
C GLY A 109 4.34 -19.84 -8.66
N ARG A 110 3.23 -20.28 -8.05
CA ARG A 110 2.74 -21.66 -8.19
C ARG A 110 2.20 -21.97 -9.60
N ARG A 111 1.41 -21.06 -10.18
CA ARG A 111 0.71 -21.28 -11.46
C ARG A 111 1.65 -21.17 -12.67
N LEU A 112 2.65 -20.29 -12.58
CA LEU A 112 3.56 -20.01 -13.68
C LEU A 112 4.75 -20.99 -13.74
N LYS A 113 5.03 -21.74 -12.66
CA LYS A 113 6.24 -22.56 -12.49
C LYS A 113 6.68 -23.36 -13.72
N ASN A 114 5.75 -24.00 -14.43
CA ASN A 114 6.06 -24.87 -15.56
C ASN A 114 5.94 -24.17 -16.93
N LYS A 115 5.55 -22.89 -16.95
CA LYS A 115 5.25 -22.12 -18.18
C LYS A 115 6.19 -20.93 -18.36
N ASN A 116 6.47 -20.21 -17.27
CA ASN A 116 7.42 -19.10 -17.24
C ASN A 116 8.23 -19.18 -15.93
N PRO A 117 9.30 -20.00 -15.89
CA PRO A 117 10.03 -20.34 -14.67
C PRO A 117 10.69 -19.14 -13.97
N VAL A 118 11.30 -18.22 -14.74
CA VAL A 118 11.94 -17.01 -14.21
C VAL A 118 10.90 -16.15 -13.50
N LEU A 119 9.79 -15.84 -14.19
CA LEU A 119 8.71 -15.02 -13.62
C LEU A 119 8.09 -15.70 -12.38
N ALA A 120 7.90 -17.01 -12.44
CA ALA A 120 7.37 -17.79 -11.33
C ALA A 120 8.26 -17.73 -10.10
N GLU A 121 9.57 -17.81 -10.29
CA GLU A 121 10.53 -17.78 -9.18
C GLU A 121 10.62 -16.38 -8.56
N CYS A 122 10.63 -15.31 -9.36
CA CYS A 122 10.56 -13.95 -8.84
C CYS A 122 9.32 -13.76 -7.94
N PHE A 123 8.13 -14.14 -8.41
CA PHE A 123 6.92 -14.05 -7.58
C PHE A 123 6.96 -14.94 -6.34
N LEU A 124 7.57 -16.12 -6.41
CA LEU A 124 7.74 -16.98 -5.25
C LEU A 124 8.63 -16.31 -4.18
N LEU A 125 9.73 -15.69 -4.59
CA LEU A 125 10.66 -15.01 -3.69
C LEU A 125 10.07 -13.70 -3.14
N MET A 126 9.34 -12.93 -3.94
CA MET A 126 8.56 -11.80 -3.40
C MET A 126 7.52 -12.27 -2.38
N SER A 127 6.83 -13.39 -2.64
CA SER A 127 5.87 -13.95 -1.67
C SER A 127 6.54 -14.38 -0.35
N ARG A 128 7.82 -14.77 -0.36
CA ARG A 128 8.58 -15.05 0.87
C ARG A 128 8.73 -13.76 1.69
N ASP A 129 9.08 -12.66 1.05
CA ASP A 129 9.29 -11.38 1.74
C ASP A 129 7.98 -10.85 2.31
N GLU A 130 6.90 -10.90 1.53
CA GLU A 130 5.57 -10.46 1.99
C GLU A 130 4.97 -11.33 3.11
N ALA A 131 5.33 -12.62 3.14
CA ALA A 131 5.01 -13.49 4.25
C ALA A 131 5.75 -13.08 5.54
N ARG A 132 7.00 -12.60 5.43
CA ARG A 132 7.76 -12.08 6.58
C ARG A 132 7.16 -10.77 7.07
N HIS A 133 6.85 -9.86 6.14
CA HIS A 133 6.20 -8.58 6.39
C HIS A 133 4.88 -8.75 7.18
N SER A 134 3.93 -9.48 6.58
CA SER A 134 2.63 -9.76 7.22
C SER A 134 2.79 -10.54 8.53
N GLY A 135 3.69 -11.52 8.57
CA GLY A 135 3.98 -12.29 9.78
C GLY A 135 4.53 -11.43 10.93
N PHE A 136 5.43 -10.50 10.63
CA PHE A 136 6.04 -9.60 11.61
C PHE A 136 5.01 -8.63 12.19
N LEU A 137 4.15 -8.03 11.36
CA LEU A 137 3.03 -7.18 11.79
C LEU A 137 2.01 -7.96 12.63
N ASN A 138 1.66 -9.18 12.23
CA ASN A 138 0.75 -10.02 13.00
C ASN A 138 1.34 -10.41 14.36
N LYS A 139 2.66 -10.66 14.40
CA LYS A 139 3.37 -10.93 15.64
C LYS A 139 3.44 -9.69 16.54
N ALA A 140 3.58 -8.49 16.00
CA ALA A 140 3.53 -7.24 16.76
C ALA A 140 2.15 -7.02 17.41
N MET A 141 1.05 -7.35 16.72
CA MET A 141 -0.30 -7.28 17.30
C MET A 141 -0.44 -8.14 18.57
N SER A 142 0.28 -9.27 18.64
CA SER A 142 0.19 -10.18 19.79
C SER A 142 0.62 -9.55 21.11
N ASP A 143 1.45 -8.52 21.06
CA ASP A 143 1.87 -7.73 22.23
C ASP A 143 0.70 -6.93 22.83
N PHE A 144 -0.35 -6.70 22.03
CA PHE A 144 -1.60 -6.06 22.44
C PHE A 144 -2.71 -7.07 22.73
N ASN A 145 -2.36 -8.35 22.87
CA ASN A 145 -3.25 -9.50 23.04
C ASN A 145 -4.23 -9.70 21.87
N LEU A 146 -3.83 -9.32 20.66
CA LEU A 146 -4.64 -9.46 19.44
C LEU A 146 -3.84 -10.11 18.32
N GLN A 147 -4.51 -10.87 17.47
CA GLN A 147 -3.94 -11.39 16.22
C GLN A 147 -5.01 -11.44 15.14
N LEU A 148 -4.57 -11.44 13.89
CA LEU A 148 -5.41 -11.76 12.74
C LEU A 148 -5.31 -13.25 12.42
N ASP A 149 -6.47 -13.88 12.21
CA ASP A 149 -6.54 -15.22 11.61
C ASP A 149 -6.41 -15.09 10.09
N LEU A 150 -5.16 -15.13 9.61
CA LEU A 150 -4.83 -14.98 8.18
C LEU A 150 -5.47 -16.09 7.31
N GLY A 151 -5.65 -17.29 7.87
CA GLY A 151 -6.34 -18.39 7.21
C GLY A 151 -7.83 -18.12 7.03
N PHE A 152 -8.48 -17.54 8.05
CA PHE A 152 -9.86 -17.06 7.96
C PHE A 152 -9.99 -15.90 6.96
N LEU A 153 -9.07 -14.93 6.96
CA LEU A 153 -9.06 -13.83 6.00
C LEU A 153 -9.04 -14.33 4.55
N THR A 154 -8.19 -15.32 4.27
CA THR A 154 -8.08 -15.96 2.94
C THR A 154 -9.43 -16.52 2.45
N LYS A 155 -10.26 -17.05 3.36
CA LYS A 155 -11.55 -17.67 3.02
C LYS A 155 -12.72 -16.69 3.01
N SER A 156 -12.63 -15.61 3.78
CA SER A 156 -13.75 -14.68 4.03
C SER A 156 -13.74 -13.46 3.12
N LYS A 157 -12.55 -12.99 2.70
CA LYS A 157 -12.41 -11.82 1.84
C LYS A 157 -12.76 -12.14 0.38
N LYS A 158 -13.38 -11.18 -0.30
CA LYS A 158 -13.65 -11.27 -1.74
C LYS A 158 -12.39 -10.94 -2.54
N TYR A 159 -12.11 -11.76 -3.54
CA TYR A 159 -11.03 -11.53 -4.49
C TYR A 159 -11.50 -10.59 -5.61
N THR A 160 -10.73 -9.54 -5.86
CA THR A 160 -10.93 -8.59 -6.94
C THR A 160 -10.05 -9.00 -8.11
N PHE A 161 -10.66 -9.23 -9.26
CA PHE A 161 -9.91 -9.53 -10.48
C PHE A 161 -9.23 -8.27 -11.01
N PHE A 162 -7.97 -8.40 -11.40
CA PHE A 162 -7.19 -7.34 -12.03
C PHE A 162 -6.55 -7.88 -13.30
N GLN A 163 -6.67 -7.13 -14.40
CA GLN A 163 -6.03 -7.51 -15.65
C GLN A 163 -4.50 -7.45 -15.50
N PRO A 164 -3.73 -8.40 -16.07
CA PRO A 164 -2.27 -8.43 -15.98
C PRO A 164 -1.59 -7.08 -16.23
N LYS A 165 -1.95 -6.39 -17.32
CA LYS A 165 -1.40 -5.06 -17.67
C LYS A 165 -1.55 -4.04 -16.54
N PHE A 166 -2.65 -4.09 -15.80
CA PHE A 166 -2.91 -3.15 -14.71
C PHE A 166 -2.12 -3.49 -13.45
N ILE A 167 -1.85 -4.78 -13.19
CA ILE A 167 -1.04 -5.22 -12.05
C ILE A 167 0.31 -4.52 -12.09
N PHE A 168 0.93 -4.41 -13.27
CA PHE A 168 2.25 -3.80 -13.37
C PHE A 168 2.25 -2.35 -12.88
N TYR A 169 1.32 -1.51 -13.34
CA TYR A 169 1.24 -0.13 -12.85
C TYR A 169 0.84 -0.03 -11.39
N ALA A 170 -0.21 -0.76 -10.99
CA ALA A 170 -0.77 -0.63 -9.64
C ALA A 170 0.19 -1.17 -8.60
N THR A 171 0.80 -2.32 -8.85
CA THR A 171 1.76 -2.93 -7.95
C THR A 171 3.06 -2.15 -7.93
N TYR A 172 3.64 -1.78 -9.09
CA TYR A 172 4.82 -0.89 -9.12
C TYR A 172 4.62 0.35 -8.25
N LEU A 173 3.49 1.04 -8.37
CA LEU A 173 3.19 2.21 -7.55
C LEU A 173 2.97 1.84 -6.08
N SER A 174 2.38 0.68 -5.78
CA SER A 174 2.22 0.19 -4.40
C SER A 174 3.58 -0.03 -3.73
N GLU A 175 4.53 -0.66 -4.43
CA GLU A 175 5.89 -0.88 -3.93
C GLU A 175 6.63 0.46 -3.74
N LYS A 176 6.59 1.35 -4.76
CA LYS A 176 7.30 2.64 -4.68
C LYS A 176 6.69 3.59 -3.64
N ILE A 177 5.37 3.58 -3.47
CA ILE A 177 4.74 4.38 -2.41
C ILE A 177 4.97 3.76 -1.03
N GLY A 178 4.98 2.42 -0.92
CA GLY A 178 5.38 1.69 0.29
C GLY A 178 6.78 2.08 0.75
N TYR A 179 7.76 2.06 -0.17
CA TYR A 179 9.12 2.53 0.08
C TYR A 179 9.15 3.93 0.70
N TRP A 180 8.54 4.91 0.02
CA TRP A 180 8.59 6.31 0.46
C TRP A 180 7.88 6.53 1.79
N ARG A 181 6.80 5.79 2.05
CA ARG A 181 6.09 5.83 3.33
C ARG A 181 6.99 5.35 4.47
N TYR A 182 7.55 4.15 4.31
CA TYR A 182 8.35 3.52 5.35
C TYR A 182 9.63 4.28 5.65
N ILE A 183 10.37 4.71 4.61
CA ILE A 183 11.61 5.47 4.82
C ILE A 183 11.35 6.86 5.43
N THR A 184 10.24 7.50 5.08
CA THR A 184 9.89 8.82 5.64
C THR A 184 9.55 8.71 7.13
N ILE A 185 8.76 7.71 7.52
CA ILE A 185 8.49 7.43 8.94
C ILE A 185 9.77 7.07 9.68
N TYR A 186 10.61 6.19 9.11
CA TYR A 186 11.87 5.78 9.72
C TYR A 186 12.78 6.97 10.00
N ARG A 187 13.05 7.81 8.98
CA ARG A 187 13.94 8.97 9.11
C ARG A 187 13.40 10.01 10.09
N HIS A 188 12.09 10.21 10.12
CA HIS A 188 11.46 11.09 11.10
C HIS A 188 11.72 10.59 12.53
N LEU A 189 11.48 9.30 12.79
CA LEU A 189 11.66 8.70 14.12
C LEU A 189 13.13 8.46 14.51
N GLU A 190 14.04 8.47 13.54
CA GLU A 190 15.48 8.54 13.80
C GLU A 190 15.89 9.93 14.31
N ALA A 191 15.35 10.99 13.69
CA ALA A 191 15.58 12.37 14.10
C ALA A 191 14.82 12.76 15.38
N HIS A 192 13.67 12.11 15.63
CA HIS A 192 12.80 12.33 16.79
C HIS A 192 12.51 11.01 17.54
N PRO A 193 13.50 10.44 18.25
CA PRO A 193 13.33 9.17 18.96
C PRO A 193 12.23 9.20 20.02
N GLU A 194 11.89 10.38 20.56
CA GLU A 194 10.82 10.62 21.53
C GLU A 194 9.42 10.28 20.98
N ASP A 195 9.24 10.36 19.66
CA ASP A 195 7.97 10.07 18.98
C ASP A 195 7.84 8.58 18.61
N ARG A 196 8.87 7.77 18.86
CA ARG A 196 8.86 6.34 18.54
C ARG A 196 8.09 5.55 19.60
N VAL A 197 6.80 5.39 19.35
CA VAL A 197 5.88 4.69 20.28
C VAL A 197 6.06 3.17 20.35
N TYR A 198 6.73 2.54 19.38
CA TYR A 198 6.92 1.08 19.35
C TYR A 198 8.14 0.68 18.49
N PRO A 199 8.85 -0.44 18.76
CA PRO A 199 10.13 -0.77 18.10
C PRO A 199 10.01 -1.14 16.62
N ILE A 200 8.82 -1.51 16.14
CA ILE A 200 8.57 -1.94 14.75
C ILE A 200 9.11 -0.95 13.72
N PHE A 201 9.06 0.35 14.02
CA PHE A 201 9.47 1.40 13.09
C PHE A 201 10.97 1.34 12.75
N ARG A 202 11.82 0.79 13.63
CA ARG A 202 13.25 0.60 13.34
C ARG A 202 13.49 -0.38 12.18
N PHE A 203 12.54 -1.28 11.92
CA PHE A 203 12.66 -2.29 10.86
C PHE A 203 12.27 -1.73 9.49
N PHE A 204 11.72 -0.51 9.44
CA PHE A 204 11.24 0.09 8.19
C PHE A 204 12.35 0.43 7.21
N GLU A 205 13.60 0.62 7.67
CA GLU A 205 14.74 0.85 6.78
C GLU A 205 15.00 -0.36 5.87
N ASN A 206 15.11 -1.57 6.41
CA ASN A 206 15.37 -2.74 5.57
C ASN A 206 14.09 -3.23 4.87
N TRP A 207 12.93 -3.06 5.52
CA TRP A 207 11.64 -3.30 4.88
C TRP A 207 11.52 -2.49 3.59
N CYS A 208 11.81 -1.19 3.62
CA CYS A 208 11.73 -0.38 2.40
C CYS A 208 12.71 -0.87 1.32
N GLN A 209 13.86 -1.48 1.68
CA GLN A 209 14.73 -2.09 0.66
C GLN A 209 14.08 -3.29 -0.04
N ASP A 210 13.27 -4.10 0.66
CA ASP A 210 12.48 -5.15 0.01
C ASP A 210 11.48 -4.53 -0.98
N GLU A 211 10.71 -3.52 -0.55
CA GLU A 211 9.77 -2.78 -1.42
C GLU A 211 10.48 -2.15 -2.63
N ASN A 212 11.71 -1.63 -2.46
CA ASN A 212 12.45 -1.05 -3.58
C ASN A 212 12.78 -2.11 -4.63
N ARG A 213 13.33 -3.26 -4.20
CA ARG A 213 13.66 -4.39 -5.09
C ARG A 213 12.42 -4.98 -5.76
N HIS A 214 11.31 -5.07 -5.03
CA HIS A 214 10.02 -5.48 -5.58
C HIS A 214 9.55 -4.49 -6.67
N GLY A 215 9.69 -3.19 -6.43
CA GLY A 215 9.42 -2.16 -7.42
C GLY A 215 10.35 -2.23 -8.65
N ASP A 216 11.63 -2.57 -8.47
CA ASP A 216 12.61 -2.70 -9.56
C ASP A 216 12.28 -3.93 -10.43
N PHE A 217 11.80 -5.02 -9.83
CA PHE A 217 11.25 -6.15 -10.58
C PHE A 217 10.06 -5.75 -11.47
N PHE A 218 9.11 -4.96 -10.95
CA PHE A 218 7.99 -4.49 -11.76
C PHE A 218 8.39 -3.47 -12.83
N ASP A 219 9.42 -2.65 -12.60
CA ASP A 219 10.04 -1.82 -13.63
C ASP A 219 10.56 -2.71 -14.78
N ALA A 220 11.43 -3.66 -14.47
CA ALA A 220 11.99 -4.58 -15.44
C ALA A 220 10.90 -5.38 -16.21
N LEU A 221 9.82 -5.75 -15.53
CA LEU A 221 8.66 -6.42 -16.14
C LEU A 221 7.90 -5.51 -17.12
N MET A 222 7.74 -4.22 -16.80
CA MET A 222 7.14 -3.24 -17.72
C MET A 222 8.03 -2.98 -18.93
N ARG A 223 9.36 -2.93 -18.74
CA ARG A 223 10.33 -2.83 -19.84
C ARG A 223 10.28 -4.05 -20.77
N ALA A 224 10.10 -5.24 -20.21
CA ALA A 224 9.86 -6.46 -20.99
C ALA A 224 8.52 -6.44 -21.75
N GLN A 225 7.59 -5.54 -21.41
CA GLN A 225 6.29 -5.39 -22.07
C GLN A 225 6.14 -3.96 -22.64
N PRO A 226 6.78 -3.61 -23.77
CA PRO A 226 6.90 -2.23 -24.25
C PRO A 226 5.57 -1.47 -24.43
N ASN A 227 4.47 -2.18 -24.72
CA ASN A 227 3.11 -1.62 -24.82
C ASN A 227 2.56 -1.08 -23.49
N THR A 228 3.30 -1.24 -22.38
CA THR A 228 3.00 -0.67 -21.08
C THR A 228 3.69 0.69 -20.88
N LEU A 229 4.67 1.06 -21.70
CA LEU A 229 5.42 2.32 -21.51
C LEU A 229 5.38 3.23 -22.74
N ASN A 230 5.25 2.68 -23.95
CA ASN A 230 5.61 3.42 -25.17
C ASN A 230 4.43 4.03 -25.93
N ASP A 231 3.19 3.61 -25.68
CA ASP A 231 2.02 4.07 -26.45
C ASP A 231 1.25 5.21 -25.75
N TRP A 232 0.37 5.86 -26.50
CA TRP A 232 -0.49 6.91 -25.96
C TRP A 232 -1.41 6.38 -24.85
N GLN A 233 -1.76 5.08 -24.89
CA GLN A 233 -2.55 4.44 -23.84
C GLN A 233 -1.75 4.32 -22.55
N ALA A 234 -0.46 4.02 -22.61
CA ALA A 234 0.45 3.97 -21.47
C ALA A 234 0.55 5.32 -20.79
N LYS A 235 0.55 6.42 -21.55
CA LYS A 235 0.46 7.78 -20.97
C LYS A 235 -0.85 7.97 -20.20
N LEU A 236 -1.99 7.49 -20.71
CA LEU A 236 -3.27 7.57 -20.00
C LEU A 236 -3.32 6.67 -18.76
N TRP A 237 -2.82 5.43 -18.86
CA TRP A 237 -2.78 4.49 -17.76
C TRP A 237 -1.85 4.97 -16.64
N SER A 238 -0.66 5.48 -16.98
CA SER A 238 0.27 6.04 -16.00
C SER A 238 -0.39 7.15 -15.19
N ARG A 239 -1.08 8.10 -15.86
CA ARG A 239 -1.83 9.18 -15.19
C ARG A 239 -2.95 8.64 -14.32
N PHE A 240 -3.70 7.66 -14.83
CA PHE A 240 -4.82 7.05 -14.11
C PHE A 240 -4.35 6.39 -12.83
N PHE A 241 -3.28 5.58 -12.90
CA PHE A 241 -2.75 4.85 -11.76
C PHE A 241 -2.08 5.77 -10.75
N LEU A 242 -1.26 6.73 -11.19
CA LEU A 242 -0.69 7.77 -10.31
C LEU A 242 -1.80 8.50 -9.55
N LEU A 243 -2.84 8.98 -10.25
CA LEU A 243 -3.91 9.73 -9.62
C LEU A 243 -4.71 8.86 -8.65
N SER A 244 -5.00 7.62 -9.05
CA SER A 244 -5.76 6.68 -8.22
C SER A 244 -5.01 6.36 -6.92
N VAL A 245 -3.71 6.11 -7.00
CA VAL A 245 -2.86 5.82 -5.84
C VAL A 245 -2.72 7.05 -4.95
N PHE A 246 -2.37 8.22 -5.50
CA PHE A 246 -2.18 9.44 -4.71
C PHE A 246 -3.47 9.92 -4.05
N ALA A 247 -4.59 9.94 -4.79
CA ALA A 247 -5.87 10.32 -4.22
C ALA A 247 -6.33 9.34 -3.14
N THR A 248 -6.17 8.03 -3.37
CA THR A 248 -6.56 7.02 -2.37
C THR A 248 -5.71 7.14 -1.11
N MET A 249 -4.40 7.33 -1.24
CA MET A 249 -3.49 7.54 -0.11
C MET A 249 -3.88 8.80 0.67
N TYR A 250 -3.93 9.96 -0.01
CA TYR A 250 -4.24 11.25 0.62
C TYR A 250 -5.58 11.23 1.37
N LEU A 251 -6.62 10.68 0.74
CA LEU A 251 -7.94 10.57 1.37
C LEU A 251 -7.96 9.57 2.52
N ASN A 252 -7.09 8.57 2.53
CA ASN A 252 -7.04 7.54 3.55
C ASN A 252 -6.27 8.01 4.79
N ASP A 253 -5.15 8.68 4.60
CA ASP A 253 -4.23 9.06 5.66
C ASP A 253 -4.65 10.34 6.36
N VAL A 254 -5.21 11.33 5.64
CA VAL A 254 -5.84 12.49 6.27
C VAL A 254 -7.00 12.08 7.19
N GLN A 255 -7.74 11.02 6.85
CA GLN A 255 -8.79 10.48 7.73
C GLN A 255 -8.24 9.83 9.00
N ARG A 256 -6.94 9.53 9.03
CA ARG A 256 -6.22 8.83 10.09
C ARG A 256 -5.12 9.70 10.68
N TYR A 257 -5.31 11.01 10.63
CA TYR A 257 -4.38 12.00 11.17
C TYR A 257 -3.96 11.70 12.62
N GLY A 258 -4.83 11.08 13.43
CA GLY A 258 -4.51 10.71 14.80
C GLY A 258 -3.33 9.73 14.92
N PHE A 259 -3.17 8.79 13.98
CA PHE A 259 -2.01 7.88 13.99
C PHE A 259 -0.73 8.66 13.71
N TYR A 260 -0.70 9.47 12.66
CA TYR A 260 0.46 10.29 12.32
C TYR A 260 0.83 11.25 13.45
N ALA A 261 -0.16 11.92 14.03
CA ALA A 261 0.04 12.79 15.18
C ALA A 261 0.59 12.05 16.40
N SER A 262 0.28 10.75 16.56
CA SER A 262 0.80 9.94 17.68
C SER A 262 2.29 9.59 17.54
N ILE A 263 2.87 9.79 16.35
CA ILE A 263 4.28 9.56 16.03
C ILE A 263 4.96 10.84 15.51
N GLY A 264 4.50 12.02 15.94
CA GLY A 264 5.16 13.30 15.64
C GLY A 264 4.91 13.88 14.25
N LEU A 265 4.05 13.27 13.43
CA LEU A 265 3.84 13.65 12.03
C LEU A 265 2.52 14.40 11.79
N ASP A 266 2.56 15.41 10.92
CA ASP A 266 1.35 15.93 10.26
C ASP A 266 1.03 15.07 9.03
N ALA A 267 -0.18 14.51 9.00
CA ALA A 267 -0.59 13.59 7.93
C ALA A 267 -0.59 14.24 6.53
N ARG A 268 -0.92 15.54 6.41
CA ARG A 268 -0.97 16.21 5.11
C ARG A 268 0.43 16.51 4.60
N GLU A 269 1.31 17.03 5.44
CA GLU A 269 2.69 17.30 5.06
C GLU A 269 3.44 16.02 4.73
N TYR A 270 3.22 14.96 5.53
CA TYR A 270 3.71 13.62 5.23
C TYR A 270 3.21 13.11 3.86
N ASP A 271 1.90 13.16 3.61
CA ASP A 271 1.34 12.65 2.35
C ASP A 271 1.82 13.45 1.14
N LYS A 272 1.93 14.78 1.24
CA LYS A 272 2.46 15.63 0.17
C LYS A 272 3.88 15.21 -0.20
N TYR A 273 4.75 15.04 0.79
CA TYR A 273 6.13 14.62 0.58
C TYR A 273 6.21 13.22 -0.04
N VAL A 274 5.44 12.26 0.47
CA VAL A 274 5.40 10.89 -0.10
C VAL A 274 4.88 10.90 -1.54
N ILE A 275 3.84 11.69 -1.85
CA ILE A 275 3.30 11.86 -3.21
C ILE A 275 4.37 12.44 -4.13
N GLU A 276 5.02 13.53 -3.73
CA GLU A 276 6.08 14.19 -4.50
C GLU A 276 7.19 13.19 -4.87
N LYS A 277 7.71 12.48 -3.88
CA LYS A 277 8.81 11.53 -4.07
C LYS A 277 8.43 10.29 -4.85
N THR A 278 7.21 9.79 -4.65
CA THR A 278 6.69 8.68 -5.46
C THR A 278 6.49 9.10 -6.91
N ASN A 279 5.97 10.31 -7.16
CA ASN A 279 5.78 10.87 -8.49
C ASN A 279 7.12 11.09 -9.20
N GLU A 280 8.12 11.64 -8.51
CA GLU A 280 9.49 11.81 -9.00
C GLU A 280 10.11 10.46 -9.41
N THR A 281 10.02 9.46 -8.54
CA THR A 281 10.59 8.12 -8.76
C THR A 281 9.89 7.40 -9.91
N SER A 282 8.56 7.49 -9.98
CA SER A 282 7.76 6.86 -11.03
C SER A 282 8.12 7.36 -12.43
N GLY A 283 8.58 8.61 -12.55
CA GLY A 283 9.00 9.20 -13.81
C GLY A 283 10.28 8.62 -14.42
N ARG A 284 11.00 7.74 -13.70
CA ARG A 284 12.10 6.94 -14.27
C ARG A 284 11.60 5.83 -15.20
N VAL A 285 10.33 5.44 -15.01
CA VAL A 285 9.71 4.31 -15.70
C VAL A 285 8.54 4.78 -16.52
N PHE A 286 7.59 5.48 -15.92
CA PHE A 286 6.38 5.93 -16.60
C PHE A 286 6.68 7.02 -17.62
N PRO A 287 6.02 7.00 -18.80
CA PRO A 287 6.22 7.99 -19.85
C PRO A 287 5.74 9.39 -19.46
N VAL A 288 4.91 9.50 -18.42
CA VAL A 288 4.41 10.76 -17.89
C VAL A 288 4.20 10.65 -16.39
N VAL A 289 4.30 11.78 -15.70
CA VAL A 289 3.94 11.93 -14.28
C VAL A 289 2.91 13.04 -14.10
N LEU A 290 2.28 13.10 -12.93
CA LEU A 290 1.32 14.15 -12.61
C LEU A 290 2.06 15.46 -12.28
N ASP A 291 1.47 16.59 -12.63
CA ASP A 291 1.91 17.90 -12.16
C ASP A 291 1.34 18.14 -10.75
N VAL A 292 2.01 17.57 -9.74
CA VAL A 292 1.57 17.60 -8.34
C VAL A 292 1.79 18.98 -7.70
N ASP A 293 2.69 19.80 -8.26
CA ASP A 293 2.95 21.18 -7.83
C ASP A 293 1.92 22.18 -8.38
N HIS A 294 1.04 21.73 -9.28
CA HIS A 294 -0.03 22.56 -9.80
C HIS A 294 -0.86 23.14 -8.63
N PRO A 295 -1.11 24.46 -8.58
CA PRO A 295 -1.75 25.11 -7.42
C PRO A 295 -3.07 24.49 -6.97
N GLU A 296 -3.84 23.97 -7.92
CA GLU A 296 -5.13 23.32 -7.67
C GLU A 296 -5.03 21.84 -7.23
N PHE A 297 -3.86 21.19 -7.31
CA PHE A 297 -3.75 19.74 -7.14
C PHE A 297 -4.24 19.30 -5.75
N TYR A 298 -3.61 19.84 -4.70
CA TYR A 298 -3.99 19.52 -3.32
C TYR A 298 -5.31 20.18 -2.92
N GLU A 299 -5.66 21.35 -3.45
CA GLU A 299 -6.95 21.99 -3.19
C GLU A 299 -8.12 21.08 -3.61
N ARG A 300 -8.00 20.44 -4.78
CA ARG A 300 -9.01 19.51 -5.30
C ARG A 300 -9.07 18.23 -4.45
N LEU A 301 -7.94 17.73 -3.97
CA LEU A 301 -7.91 16.61 -3.03
C LEU A 301 -8.58 16.98 -1.69
N GLU A 302 -8.36 18.20 -1.17
CA GLU A 302 -9.03 18.69 0.04
C GLU A 302 -10.55 18.81 -0.13
N ILE A 303 -11.05 19.16 -1.33
CA ILE A 303 -12.49 19.08 -1.62
C ILE A 303 -12.98 17.64 -1.47
N CYS A 304 -12.25 16.66 -1.99
CA CYS A 304 -12.58 15.24 -1.85
C CYS A 304 -12.53 14.77 -0.37
N VAL A 305 -11.57 15.26 0.44
CA VAL A 305 -11.52 15.01 1.89
C VAL A 305 -12.82 15.50 2.55
N ARG A 306 -13.18 16.77 2.34
CA ARG A 306 -14.41 17.35 2.92
C ARG A 306 -15.68 16.62 2.47
N ASN A 307 -15.73 16.18 1.22
CA ASN A 307 -16.86 15.39 0.73
C ASN A 307 -16.91 14.01 1.41
N ASN A 308 -15.76 13.36 1.61
CA ASN A 308 -15.69 12.09 2.32
C ASN A 308 -16.12 12.21 3.79
N ASP A 309 -15.81 13.32 4.46
CA ASP A 309 -16.32 13.60 5.81
C ASP A 309 -17.85 13.67 5.85
N LYS A 310 -18.44 14.42 4.90
CA LYS A 310 -19.90 14.51 4.75
C LYS A 310 -20.53 13.16 4.41
N LEU A 311 -19.91 12.39 3.50
CA LEU A 311 -20.37 11.04 3.14
C LEU A 311 -20.40 10.11 4.35
N ARG A 312 -19.39 10.17 5.23
CA ARG A 312 -19.34 9.41 6.48
C ARG A 312 -20.40 9.87 7.48
N ALA A 313 -20.58 11.18 7.65
CA ALA A 313 -21.63 11.72 8.51
C ALA A 313 -23.04 11.25 8.05
N ILE A 314 -23.31 11.25 6.75
CA ILE A 314 -24.57 10.72 6.21
C ILE A 314 -24.68 9.21 6.46
N ALA A 315 -23.61 8.43 6.25
CA ALA A 315 -23.63 6.99 6.47
C ALA A 315 -23.89 6.59 7.93
N ASN A 316 -23.44 7.43 8.87
CA ASN A 316 -23.63 7.23 10.31
C ASN A 316 -24.93 7.85 10.84
N SER A 317 -25.72 8.49 9.97
CA SER A 317 -27.00 9.09 10.37
C SER A 317 -28.12 8.04 10.47
N ASN A 318 -29.15 8.35 11.28
CA ASN A 318 -30.37 7.54 11.39
C ASN A 318 -31.34 7.73 10.20
N THR A 319 -30.95 8.47 9.17
CA THR A 319 -31.79 8.73 7.99
C THR A 319 -32.03 7.44 7.19
N PRO A 320 -33.25 7.19 6.65
CA PRO A 320 -33.53 6.04 5.81
C PRO A 320 -32.52 5.87 4.65
N LYS A 321 -32.10 4.62 4.37
CA LYS A 321 -31.05 4.31 3.37
C LYS A 321 -31.32 4.90 1.98
N PHE A 322 -32.58 4.93 1.55
CA PHE A 322 -32.96 5.54 0.27
C PHE A 322 -32.69 7.05 0.26
N LEU A 323 -33.02 7.77 1.34
CA LEU A 323 -32.73 9.20 1.45
C LEU A 323 -31.22 9.47 1.57
N GLN A 324 -30.48 8.61 2.29
CA GLN A 324 -29.02 8.69 2.32
C GLN A 324 -28.41 8.60 0.90
N LEU A 325 -28.99 7.80 0.00
CA LEU A 325 -28.52 7.69 -1.39
C LEU A 325 -28.57 9.05 -2.10
N PHE A 326 -29.69 9.78 -2.00
CA PHE A 326 -29.82 11.11 -2.60
C PHE A 326 -28.91 12.14 -1.95
N GLN A 327 -28.70 12.06 -0.65
CA GLN A 327 -27.75 12.94 0.06
C GLN A 327 -26.30 12.69 -0.37
N LYS A 328 -25.94 11.42 -0.66
CA LYS A 328 -24.58 11.02 -1.07
C LYS A 328 -24.31 11.32 -2.55
N LEU A 329 -25.32 11.26 -3.42
CA LEU A 329 -25.18 11.46 -4.87
C LEU A 329 -24.43 12.76 -5.26
N PRO A 330 -24.78 13.97 -4.77
CA PRO A 330 -24.05 15.18 -5.13
C PRO A 330 -22.58 15.15 -4.68
N LEU A 331 -22.27 14.50 -3.55
CA LEU A 331 -20.91 14.37 -3.05
C LEU A 331 -20.10 13.40 -3.93
N TYR A 332 -20.69 12.31 -4.40
CA TYR A 332 -20.05 11.41 -5.36
C TYR A 332 -19.79 12.10 -6.71
N MET A 333 -20.77 12.85 -7.22
CA MET A 333 -20.58 13.64 -8.46
C MET A 333 -19.48 14.68 -8.29
N SER A 334 -19.44 15.36 -7.15
CA SER A 334 -18.36 16.31 -6.82
C SER A 334 -16.99 15.62 -6.80
N ASN A 335 -16.85 14.47 -6.13
CA ASN A 335 -15.59 13.72 -6.11
C ASN A 335 -15.17 13.29 -7.52
N ALA A 336 -16.09 12.75 -8.32
CA ALA A 336 -15.81 12.36 -9.70
C ALA A 336 -15.36 13.56 -10.54
N TRP A 337 -15.98 14.72 -10.36
CA TRP A 337 -15.61 15.96 -11.04
C TRP A 337 -14.21 16.45 -10.64
N GLN A 338 -13.87 16.44 -9.35
CA GLN A 338 -12.53 16.85 -8.88
C GLN A 338 -11.45 15.91 -9.41
N LEU A 339 -11.68 14.59 -9.35
CA LEU A 339 -10.73 13.61 -9.89
C LEU A 339 -10.59 13.74 -11.41
N LEU A 340 -11.67 14.01 -12.14
CA LEU A 340 -11.60 14.29 -13.57
C LEU A 340 -10.78 15.54 -13.86
N LYS A 341 -10.97 16.62 -13.09
CA LYS A 341 -10.18 17.86 -13.23
C LYS A 341 -8.70 17.60 -12.98
N LEU A 342 -8.35 16.86 -11.93
CA LEU A 342 -6.98 16.43 -11.65
C LEU A 342 -6.40 15.59 -12.79
N TYR A 343 -7.18 14.62 -13.29
CA TYR A 343 -6.77 13.80 -14.43
C TYR A 343 -6.57 14.61 -15.72
N LEU A 344 -7.24 15.75 -15.87
CA LEU A 344 -7.13 16.62 -17.05
C LEU A 344 -6.04 17.70 -16.93
N ILE A 345 -5.40 17.86 -15.76
CA ILE A 345 -4.19 18.68 -15.64
C ILE A 345 -3.14 18.13 -16.62
N LYS A 346 -2.46 19.05 -17.31
CA LYS A 346 -1.43 18.71 -18.29
C LYS A 346 -0.32 17.93 -17.57
N PRO A 347 -0.06 16.67 -17.95
CA PRO A 347 0.96 15.88 -17.28
C PRO A 347 2.36 16.37 -17.69
N ILE A 348 3.36 16.00 -16.89
CA ILE A 348 4.76 16.25 -17.21
C ILE A 348 5.26 15.08 -18.06
N ASP A 349 5.81 15.38 -19.24
CA ASP A 349 6.37 14.36 -20.12
C ASP A 349 7.73 13.89 -19.59
N MET A 350 7.88 12.58 -19.43
CA MET A 350 9.07 11.95 -18.88
C MET A 350 9.81 11.11 -19.92
N THR A 351 9.34 11.06 -21.18
CA THR A 351 9.96 10.24 -22.23
C THR A 351 11.42 10.61 -22.47
N ALA A 352 11.80 11.88 -22.33
CA ALA A 352 13.19 12.31 -22.42
C ALA A 352 14.09 11.81 -21.27
N LYS A 353 13.51 11.49 -20.10
CA LYS A 353 14.22 11.00 -18.92
C LYS A 353 14.30 9.47 -18.85
N GLN A 354 13.48 8.76 -19.63
CA GLN A 354 13.51 7.28 -19.72
C GLN A 354 14.82 6.74 -20.34
N GLY A 355 15.64 7.61 -20.96
CA GLY A 355 16.86 7.26 -21.71
C GLY A 355 18.18 7.82 -21.16
N ALA A 356 18.28 8.16 -19.88
CA ALA A 356 19.55 8.53 -19.24
C ALA A 356 20.09 7.40 -18.36
N VAL A 357 20.30 6.23 -18.96
CA VAL A 357 21.22 5.20 -18.46
C VAL A 357 21.94 4.67 -19.70
N ILE A 358 23.17 5.14 -19.91
CA ILE A 358 24.13 4.60 -20.89
C ILE A 358 24.87 3.46 -20.22
#